data_AF-A0A845Z0J5-F1
#
_entry.id   AF-A0A845Z0J5-F1
#
_cell.length_a   1.000
_cell.length_b   1.000
_cell.length_c   1.000
_cell.angle_alpha   90.00
_cell.angle_beta   90.00
_cell.angle_gamma   90.00
#
_symmetry.space_group_name_H-M   'P 1'
#
loop_
_entity.id
_entity.type
_entity.pdbx_description
1 polymer ?
#
loop_
_entity_poly.entity_id
_entity_poly.type
_entity_poly.pdbx_seq_one_letter_code
_entity_poly.pdbx_strand_id
1 'polypeptide(L)'
;FRSPSHDRTNTFKDNAATFLLTNVIPQHFDNNDDFWGETPDQGAWGNFEDYLHNLVTGDTAKEVYVTAGGYGSNPNPQRYSHYSRPTRLTNPQILIDKGITIPEWTWKVALIVEPGQDVADITVNTPAYAILTPNGVEPNHIPTRPDGTVGNNADFASPEPHPFNVLLGSNRPNLNNKAEWRDWENWVLTIDELETLTNLDFFSHIPENIQKPLESTISSVI
;
A
#
# COMPACT_ATOMS: atom_id res chain seq x y z
N PHE A 1 -4.47 -1.24 11.58
CA PHE A 1 -3.01 -1.14 11.86
C PHE A 1 -2.35 -2.50 11.62
N ARG A 2 -1.69 -2.69 10.47
CA ARG A 2 -0.70 -3.76 10.31
C ARG A 2 0.66 -3.13 10.53
N SER A 3 1.30 -3.44 11.65
CA SER A 3 2.72 -3.13 11.87
C SER A 3 3.52 -4.36 11.41
N PRO A 4 4.43 -4.24 10.44
CA PRO A 4 5.34 -5.33 10.08
C PRO A 4 6.01 -5.89 11.33
N SER A 5 6.17 -7.22 11.42
CA SER A 5 6.88 -7.84 12.54
C SER A 5 8.33 -7.34 12.68
N HIS A 6 8.87 -6.79 11.59
CA HIS A 6 10.21 -6.23 11.49
C HIS A 6 10.36 -4.89 12.23
N ASP A 7 9.27 -4.15 12.46
CA ASP A 7 9.27 -2.83 13.09
C ASP A 7 9.01 -2.87 14.61
N ARG A 8 8.85 -4.07 15.19
CA ARG A 8 8.70 -4.28 16.65
C ARG A 8 9.60 -5.41 17.16
N THR A 9 10.91 -5.18 17.15
CA THR A 9 11.94 -6.12 17.62
C THR A 9 12.40 -5.87 19.07
N ASN A 10 11.86 -4.84 19.74
CA ASN A 10 12.37 -4.37 21.03
C ASN A 10 12.15 -5.40 22.18
N THR A 11 11.05 -6.17 22.16
CA THR A 11 10.84 -7.33 23.05
C THR A 11 9.99 -8.44 22.38
N PHE A 12 10.07 -9.68 22.88
CA PHE A 12 9.22 -10.81 22.44
C PHE A 12 7.71 -10.51 22.57
N LYS A 13 7.32 -9.65 23.54
CA LYS A 13 5.93 -9.21 23.73
C LYS A 13 5.47 -8.21 22.67
N ASP A 14 6.37 -7.34 22.19
CA ASP A 14 6.05 -6.34 21.16
C ASP A 14 5.89 -6.98 19.78
N ASN A 15 6.64 -8.05 19.51
CA ASN A 15 6.48 -8.89 18.33
C ASN A 15 5.18 -9.71 18.37
N ALA A 16 4.80 -10.26 19.54
CA ALA A 16 3.57 -11.04 19.68
C ALA A 16 2.29 -10.18 19.48
N ALA A 17 2.35 -8.87 19.72
CA ALA A 17 1.21 -7.95 19.57
C ALA A 17 0.81 -7.71 18.09
N THR A 18 1.70 -7.95 17.12
CA THR A 18 1.37 -7.85 15.68
C THR A 18 0.59 -9.07 15.15
N PHE A 19 0.55 -10.16 15.92
CA PHE A 19 -0.17 -11.40 15.56
C PHE A 19 -1.57 -11.50 16.20
N LEU A 20 -2.04 -10.45 16.90
CA LEU A 20 -3.45 -10.38 17.28
C LEU A 20 -4.29 -10.17 16.01
N LEU A 21 -5.32 -10.99 15.80
CA LEU A 21 -6.18 -10.93 14.59
C LEU A 21 -6.90 -9.58 14.41
N THR A 22 -6.92 -8.72 15.43
CA THR A 22 -7.35 -7.31 15.32
C THR A 22 -6.40 -6.44 14.49
N ASN A 23 -5.20 -6.93 14.17
CA ASN A 23 -4.14 -6.24 13.43
C ASN A 23 -3.83 -6.89 12.06
N VAL A 24 -4.62 -7.88 11.64
CA VAL A 24 -4.46 -8.58 10.36
C VAL A 24 -5.61 -8.21 9.44
N ILE A 25 -5.28 -7.67 8.27
CA ILE A 25 -6.24 -7.43 7.20
C ILE A 25 -6.01 -8.50 6.13
N PRO A 26 -7.05 -9.17 5.60
CA PRO A 26 -6.89 -10.07 4.47
C PRO A 26 -6.27 -9.30 3.30
N GLN A 27 -5.02 -9.60 2.98
CA GLN A 27 -4.30 -9.00 1.86
C GLN A 27 -4.05 -10.02 0.77
N HIS A 28 -4.23 -9.60 -0.47
CA HIS A 28 -3.90 -10.39 -1.64
C HIS A 28 -2.37 -10.56 -1.73
N PHE A 29 -1.91 -11.73 -2.20
CA PHE A 29 -0.49 -12.03 -2.39
C PHE A 29 0.20 -10.94 -3.19
N ASP A 30 -0.37 -10.60 -4.35
CA ASP A 30 0.23 -9.65 -5.29
C ASP A 30 0.41 -8.23 -4.75
N ASN A 31 -0.37 -7.85 -3.74
CA ASN A 31 -0.24 -6.54 -3.10
C ASN A 31 0.86 -6.58 -2.03
N ASN A 32 1.06 -7.73 -1.36
CA ASN A 32 1.78 -7.82 -0.10
C ASN A 32 3.11 -8.60 -0.14
N ASP A 33 3.32 -9.52 -1.08
CA ASP A 33 4.42 -10.49 -1.02
C ASP A 33 5.38 -10.37 -2.21
N ASP A 34 6.51 -11.05 -2.08
CA ASP A 34 7.59 -11.04 -3.04
C ASP A 34 7.40 -12.14 -4.11
N PHE A 35 7.41 -11.71 -5.35
CA PHE A 35 7.44 -12.52 -6.56
C PHE A 35 8.86 -12.98 -6.89
N TRP A 36 9.43 -13.85 -6.05
CA TRP A 36 10.80 -14.36 -6.22
C TRP A 36 11.09 -14.87 -7.65
N GLY A 37 12.07 -14.25 -8.32
CA GLY A 37 12.43 -14.55 -9.71
C GLY A 37 11.76 -13.65 -10.75
N GLU A 38 11.00 -12.66 -10.31
CA GLU A 38 10.50 -11.55 -11.10
C GLU A 38 11.29 -10.27 -10.81
N THR A 39 11.26 -9.28 -11.71
CA THR A 39 11.86 -7.95 -11.45
C THR A 39 10.91 -6.84 -11.93
N PRO A 40 10.48 -5.88 -11.07
CA PRO A 40 10.64 -5.92 -9.61
C PRO A 40 9.92 -7.13 -9.01
N ASP A 41 10.40 -7.65 -7.87
CA ASP A 41 9.81 -8.79 -7.17
C ASP A 41 8.85 -8.36 -6.05
N GLN A 42 8.99 -7.19 -5.46
CA GLN A 42 8.12 -6.78 -4.34
C GLN A 42 6.83 -6.09 -4.81
N GLY A 43 5.71 -6.36 -4.13
CA GLY A 43 4.44 -5.67 -4.33
C GLY A 43 4.43 -4.24 -3.76
N ALA A 44 3.48 -3.41 -4.20
CA ALA A 44 3.39 -2.00 -3.81
C ALA A 44 3.30 -1.77 -2.29
N TRP A 45 2.56 -2.63 -1.57
CA TRP A 45 2.49 -2.52 -0.11
C TRP A 45 3.85 -2.77 0.55
N GLY A 46 4.56 -3.80 0.10
CA GLY A 46 5.89 -4.15 0.60
C GLY A 46 6.92 -3.05 0.33
N ASN A 47 6.92 -2.51 -0.90
CA ASN A 47 7.81 -1.41 -1.28
C ASN A 47 7.63 -0.17 -0.38
N PHE A 48 6.39 0.17 -0.01
CA PHE A 48 6.16 1.28 0.92
C PHE A 48 6.56 0.93 2.35
N GLU A 49 6.40 -0.31 2.80
CA GLU A 49 6.91 -0.77 4.10
C GLU A 49 8.43 -0.66 4.18
N ASP A 50 9.13 -1.08 3.14
CA ASP A 50 10.58 -0.98 3.06
C ASP A 50 11.04 0.49 3.02
N TYR A 51 10.34 1.37 2.30
CA TYR A 51 10.60 2.80 2.33
C TYR A 51 10.49 3.38 3.75
N LEU A 52 9.39 3.13 4.46
CA LEU A 52 9.21 3.61 5.83
C LEU A 52 10.25 3.01 6.80
N HIS A 53 10.60 1.74 6.63
CA HIS A 53 11.63 1.08 7.43
C HIS A 53 13.01 1.72 7.23
N ASN A 54 13.35 2.05 5.98
CA ASN A 54 14.62 2.71 5.64
C ASN A 54 14.70 4.12 6.23
N LEU A 55 13.58 4.86 6.34
CA LEU A 55 13.55 6.16 7.03
C LEU A 55 13.88 6.02 8.52
N VAL A 56 13.43 4.95 9.17
CA VAL A 56 13.67 4.71 10.60
C VAL A 56 15.07 4.15 10.87
N THR A 57 15.60 3.31 9.97
CA THR A 57 16.87 2.59 10.18
C THR A 57 18.08 3.26 9.53
N GLY A 58 17.88 4.24 8.65
CA GLY A 58 18.96 4.96 7.97
C GLY A 58 19.76 5.89 8.89
N ASP A 59 20.86 6.43 8.36
CA ASP A 59 21.78 7.31 9.10
C ASP A 59 21.14 8.62 9.61
N THR A 60 20.03 9.03 8.98
CA THR A 60 19.20 10.18 9.40
C THR A 60 17.86 9.71 9.97
N ALA A 61 17.92 8.69 10.85
CA ALA A 61 16.80 8.02 11.47
C ALA A 61 15.65 8.97 11.83
N LYS A 62 14.47 8.70 11.27
CA LYS A 62 13.22 9.41 11.51
C LYS A 62 12.35 8.67 12.52
N GLU A 63 11.39 9.39 13.06
CA GLU A 63 10.25 8.81 13.78
C GLU A 63 9.02 8.85 12.86
N VAL A 64 8.34 7.70 12.71
CA VAL A 64 7.24 7.55 11.75
C VAL A 64 5.98 7.08 12.47
N TYR A 65 4.92 7.89 12.37
CA TYR A 65 3.58 7.56 12.86
C TYR A 65 2.76 7.01 11.70
N VAL A 66 2.51 5.70 11.71
CA VAL A 66 1.80 5.00 10.64
C VAL A 66 0.40 4.63 11.10
N THR A 67 -0.64 4.78 10.29
CA THR A 67 -1.95 4.14 10.46
C THR A 67 -2.36 3.43 9.17
N ALA A 68 -3.11 2.33 9.27
CA ALA A 68 -3.43 1.47 8.13
C ALA A 68 -4.77 0.75 8.27
N GLY A 69 -5.44 0.51 7.14
CA GLY A 69 -6.75 -0.14 7.09
C GLY A 69 -7.11 -0.68 5.70
N GLY A 70 -8.36 -1.15 5.57
CA GLY A 70 -8.94 -1.60 4.31
C GLY A 70 -10.11 -0.70 3.89
N TYR A 71 -10.40 -0.65 2.60
CA TYR A 71 -11.54 0.06 2.02
C TYR A 71 -12.23 -0.81 0.96
N GLY A 72 -13.55 -0.66 0.83
CA GLY A 72 -14.37 -1.50 -0.06
C GLY A 72 -14.44 -2.96 0.39
N SER A 73 -15.04 -3.82 -0.45
CA SER A 73 -15.07 -5.26 -0.22
C SER A 73 -15.03 -6.04 -1.52
N ASN A 74 -14.17 -7.05 -1.56
CA ASN A 74 -14.05 -7.95 -2.70
C ASN A 74 -14.22 -9.42 -2.27
N PRO A 75 -15.43 -10.00 -2.42
CA PRO A 75 -15.70 -11.39 -2.08
C PRO A 75 -15.36 -12.37 -3.22
N ASN A 76 -14.78 -11.90 -4.33
CA ASN A 76 -14.54 -12.74 -5.49
C ASN A 76 -13.31 -13.63 -5.31
N PRO A 77 -13.36 -14.90 -5.76
CA PRO A 77 -12.16 -15.74 -5.86
C PRO A 77 -11.08 -15.09 -6.73
N GLN A 78 -9.84 -15.10 -6.25
CA GLN A 78 -8.68 -14.52 -6.94
C GLN A 78 -7.56 -15.55 -7.11
N ARG A 79 -6.63 -15.29 -8.03
CA ARG A 79 -5.41 -16.07 -8.24
C ARG A 79 -4.21 -15.16 -8.04
N TYR A 80 -3.01 -15.75 -7.88
CA TYR A 80 -1.77 -14.97 -7.89
C TYR A 80 -1.36 -14.67 -9.33
N SER A 81 -0.81 -13.47 -9.60
CA SER A 81 -0.33 -13.08 -10.93
C SER A 81 1.02 -13.70 -11.33
N HIS A 82 1.61 -14.54 -10.48
CA HIS A 82 2.95 -15.10 -10.66
C HIS A 82 3.10 -15.95 -11.93
N TYR A 83 3.99 -15.53 -12.84
CA TYR A 83 4.11 -16.14 -14.17
C TYR A 83 4.47 -17.64 -14.13
N SER A 84 5.36 -18.04 -13.22
CA SER A 84 5.84 -19.43 -13.15
C SER A 84 5.09 -20.32 -12.16
N ARG A 85 4.05 -19.82 -11.48
CA ARG A 85 3.31 -20.55 -10.43
C ARG A 85 1.80 -20.25 -10.49
N PRO A 86 1.08 -20.72 -11.53
CA PRO A 86 -0.37 -20.56 -11.59
C PRO A 86 -1.02 -21.26 -10.39
N THR A 87 -1.72 -20.49 -9.55
CA THR A 87 -2.42 -21.01 -8.37
C THR A 87 -3.89 -21.27 -8.66
N ARG A 88 -4.50 -22.14 -7.85
CA ARG A 88 -5.96 -22.29 -7.83
C ARG A 88 -6.58 -20.99 -7.32
N LEU A 89 -7.79 -20.70 -7.79
CA LEU A 89 -8.59 -19.62 -7.23
C LEU A 89 -8.72 -19.80 -5.71
N THR A 90 -8.59 -18.71 -4.98
CA THR A 90 -8.83 -18.66 -3.54
C THR A 90 -10.28 -19.01 -3.23
N ASN A 91 -10.55 -19.44 -1.99
CA ASN A 91 -11.90 -19.67 -1.50
C ASN A 91 -12.25 -18.61 -0.45
N PRO A 92 -12.72 -17.41 -0.86
CA PRO A 92 -13.02 -16.31 0.05
C PRO A 92 -14.16 -16.64 1.02
N GLN A 93 -15.01 -17.62 0.70
CA GLN A 93 -16.14 -18.02 1.53
C GLN A 93 -15.69 -18.46 2.94
N ILE A 94 -14.50 -19.04 3.08
CA ILE A 94 -13.98 -19.46 4.40
C ILE A 94 -13.79 -18.27 5.36
N LEU A 95 -13.47 -17.08 4.82
CA LEU A 95 -13.33 -15.84 5.59
C LEU A 95 -14.70 -15.20 5.83
N ILE A 96 -15.52 -15.14 4.77
CA ILE A 96 -16.87 -14.54 4.83
C ILE A 96 -17.76 -15.29 5.83
N ASP A 97 -17.72 -16.62 5.85
CA ASP A 97 -18.46 -17.47 6.80
C ASP A 97 -18.05 -17.21 8.27
N LYS A 98 -16.87 -16.62 8.47
CA LYS A 98 -16.35 -16.23 9.80
C LYS A 98 -16.60 -14.75 10.11
N GLY A 99 -17.37 -14.05 9.28
CA GLY A 99 -17.60 -12.61 9.42
C GLY A 99 -16.39 -11.74 9.08
N ILE A 100 -15.37 -12.30 8.41
CA ILE A 100 -14.17 -11.57 8.02
C ILE A 100 -14.40 -10.99 6.62
N THR A 101 -14.47 -9.66 6.54
CA THR A 101 -14.58 -8.95 5.27
C THR A 101 -13.22 -8.86 4.61
N ILE A 102 -13.16 -9.18 3.32
CA ILE A 102 -11.96 -9.01 2.48
C ILE A 102 -12.08 -7.63 1.83
N PRO A 103 -11.17 -6.69 2.12
CA PRO A 103 -11.23 -5.37 1.52
C PRO A 103 -10.83 -5.41 0.04
N GLU A 104 -11.37 -4.50 -0.74
CA GLU A 104 -10.99 -4.32 -2.14
C GLU A 104 -9.70 -3.49 -2.29
N TRP A 105 -9.45 -2.61 -1.33
CA TRP A 105 -8.31 -1.72 -1.26
C TRP A 105 -7.66 -1.78 0.12
N THR A 106 -6.36 -1.56 0.18
CA THR A 106 -5.63 -1.39 1.45
C THR A 106 -4.98 -0.03 1.48
N TRP A 107 -5.16 0.70 2.57
CA TRP A 107 -4.59 2.03 2.74
C TRP A 107 -3.62 2.10 3.90
N LYS A 108 -2.67 3.03 3.79
CA LYS A 108 -1.73 3.38 4.84
C LYS A 108 -1.44 4.87 4.79
N VAL A 109 -1.47 5.53 5.95
CA VAL A 109 -1.06 6.92 6.16
C VAL A 109 0.18 6.91 7.03
N ALA A 110 1.19 7.69 6.68
CA ALA A 110 2.43 7.85 7.44
C ALA A 110 2.75 9.33 7.62
N LEU A 111 3.00 9.76 8.85
CA LEU A 111 3.54 11.07 9.21
C LEU A 111 4.99 10.89 9.66
N ILE A 112 5.90 11.67 9.10
CA ILE A 112 7.34 11.53 9.33
C ILE A 112 7.85 12.77 10.04
N VAL A 113 8.52 12.56 11.17
CA VAL A 113 9.10 13.62 12.00
C VAL A 113 10.52 13.27 12.41
N GLU A 114 11.25 14.25 12.93
CA GLU A 114 12.54 14.01 13.58
C GLU A 114 12.33 13.38 14.97
N PRO A 115 13.25 12.52 15.44
CA PRO A 115 13.14 11.93 16.77
C PRO A 115 12.98 12.98 17.87
N GLY A 116 11.93 12.82 18.68
CA GLY A 116 11.64 13.70 19.81
C GLY A 116 10.83 14.95 19.47
N GLN A 117 10.40 15.12 18.22
CA GLN A 117 9.38 16.09 17.86
C GLN A 117 8.00 15.65 18.37
N ASP A 118 7.20 16.62 18.78
CA ASP A 118 5.81 16.40 19.19
C ASP A 118 4.81 17.05 18.22
N VAL A 119 3.52 17.00 18.57
CA VAL A 119 2.44 17.57 17.75
C VAL A 119 2.63 19.07 17.51
N ALA A 120 3.28 19.80 18.43
CA ALA A 120 3.49 21.23 18.29
C ALA A 120 4.59 21.58 17.27
N ASP A 121 5.47 20.63 16.94
CA ASP A 121 6.54 20.80 15.95
C ASP A 121 6.09 20.52 14.51
N ILE A 122 4.89 19.98 14.33
CA ILE A 122 4.36 19.67 13.01
C ILE A 122 4.01 20.96 12.28
N THR A 123 4.41 21.02 11.01
CA THR A 123 4.12 22.16 10.13
C THR A 123 3.48 21.67 8.84
N VAL A 124 3.04 22.61 8.01
CA VAL A 124 2.49 22.33 6.67
C VAL A 124 3.51 21.67 5.73
N ASN A 125 4.80 21.66 6.09
CA ASN A 125 5.87 21.05 5.31
C ASN A 125 6.35 19.72 5.91
N THR A 126 5.76 19.26 7.01
CA THR A 126 6.10 17.96 7.60
C THR A 126 5.69 16.86 6.62
N PRO A 127 6.59 15.94 6.21
CA PRO A 127 6.22 14.93 5.22
C PRO A 127 5.12 14.01 5.74
N ALA A 128 4.03 13.93 4.98
CA ALA A 128 2.92 13.02 5.22
C ALA A 128 2.51 12.33 3.92
N TYR A 129 2.36 11.01 3.97
CA TYR A 129 1.99 10.18 2.83
C TYR A 129 0.71 9.42 3.12
N ALA A 130 -0.18 9.33 2.14
CA ALA A 130 -1.25 8.34 2.10
C ALA A 130 -1.10 7.51 0.83
N ILE A 131 -1.19 6.18 0.96
CA ILE A 131 -1.30 5.25 -0.16
C ILE A 131 -2.63 4.49 -0.07
N LEU A 132 -3.18 4.13 -1.23
CA LEU A 132 -4.35 3.26 -1.37
C LEU A 132 -4.08 2.25 -2.49
N THR A 133 -3.59 1.07 -2.13
CA THR A 133 -3.20 0.03 -3.09
C THR A 133 -4.35 -0.95 -3.34
N PRO A 134 -4.49 -1.47 -4.57
CA PRO A 134 -5.50 -2.46 -4.90
C PRO A 134 -5.20 -3.78 -4.18
N ASN A 135 -6.20 -4.33 -3.52
CA ASN A 135 -6.09 -5.60 -2.79
C ASN A 135 -6.54 -6.77 -3.68
N GLY A 136 -5.85 -6.95 -4.81
CA GLY A 136 -6.24 -7.95 -5.79
C GLY A 136 -5.13 -8.40 -6.71
N VAL A 137 -5.51 -9.23 -7.68
CA VAL A 137 -4.60 -9.75 -8.69
C VAL A 137 -4.10 -8.63 -9.61
N GLU A 138 -2.82 -8.67 -9.96
CA GLU A 138 -2.27 -7.77 -10.98
C GLU A 138 -2.90 -8.04 -12.36
N PRO A 139 -2.93 -7.03 -13.24
CA PRO A 139 -3.38 -7.20 -14.62
C PRO A 139 -2.62 -8.30 -15.38
N ASN A 140 -3.28 -8.89 -16.40
CA ASN A 140 -2.71 -10.02 -17.14
C ASN A 140 -1.40 -9.66 -17.86
N HIS A 141 -0.36 -10.46 -17.67
CA HIS A 141 0.94 -10.29 -18.33
C HIS A 141 0.94 -10.83 -19.77
N ILE A 142 1.60 -10.12 -20.69
CA ILE A 142 2.16 -10.73 -21.91
C ILE A 142 3.65 -10.99 -21.66
N PRO A 143 4.12 -12.24 -21.76
CA PRO A 143 5.55 -12.51 -21.71
C PRO A 143 6.17 -12.17 -23.07
N THR A 144 6.76 -10.97 -23.28
CA THR A 144 7.53 -10.70 -24.51
C THR A 144 8.83 -9.92 -24.29
N ARG A 145 9.89 -10.38 -24.96
CA ARG A 145 11.16 -9.66 -25.17
C ARG A 145 11.07 -8.74 -26.41
N PRO A 146 11.99 -7.76 -26.56
CA PRO A 146 12.04 -6.83 -27.72
C PRO A 146 12.19 -7.48 -29.10
N ASP A 147 12.46 -8.79 -29.17
CA ASP A 147 12.59 -9.58 -30.40
C ASP A 147 11.30 -10.37 -30.77
N GLY A 148 10.21 -10.18 -30.02
CA GLY A 148 8.94 -10.88 -30.22
C GLY A 148 8.93 -12.32 -29.68
N THR A 149 9.96 -12.75 -28.95
CA THR A 149 9.99 -14.07 -28.29
C THR A 149 9.49 -13.99 -26.85
N VAL A 150 8.93 -15.12 -26.36
CA VAL A 150 8.37 -15.22 -25.01
C VAL A 150 9.49 -15.13 -23.96
N GLY A 151 9.49 -14.06 -23.17
CA GLY A 151 10.49 -13.85 -22.11
C GLY A 151 9.89 -13.33 -20.81
N ASN A 152 10.66 -13.53 -19.74
CA ASN A 152 10.29 -13.24 -18.36
C ASN A 152 10.08 -11.73 -18.10
N ASN A 153 8.82 -11.30 -18.25
CA ASN A 153 8.06 -10.70 -17.15
C ASN A 153 8.23 -9.19 -16.89
N ALA A 154 7.64 -8.32 -17.74
CA ALA A 154 7.47 -6.90 -17.43
C ALA A 154 6.15 -6.29 -17.95
N ASP A 155 5.68 -6.64 -19.15
CA ASP A 155 4.59 -5.89 -19.80
C ASP A 155 3.20 -6.49 -19.56
N PHE A 156 2.21 -5.61 -19.36
CA PHE A 156 0.80 -5.99 -19.38
C PHE A 156 0.35 -6.33 -20.80
N ALA A 157 -0.73 -7.11 -20.91
CA ALA A 157 -1.29 -7.46 -22.21
C ALA A 157 -1.80 -6.24 -23.00
N SER A 158 -2.19 -5.21 -22.27
CA SER A 158 -2.57 -3.89 -22.74
C SER A 158 -2.32 -2.89 -21.62
N PRO A 159 -2.08 -1.60 -21.92
CA PRO A 159 -2.09 -0.56 -20.90
C PRO A 159 -3.40 -0.56 -20.12
N GLU A 160 -3.31 -0.54 -18.80
CA GLU A 160 -4.44 -0.58 -17.89
C GLU A 160 -4.78 0.85 -17.43
N PRO A 161 -6.04 1.28 -17.56
CA PRO A 161 -6.48 2.56 -17.00
C PRO A 161 -6.19 2.61 -15.50
N HIS A 162 -5.60 3.70 -15.03
CA HIS A 162 -5.31 3.84 -13.60
C HIS A 162 -6.62 3.78 -12.80
N PRO A 163 -6.73 2.90 -11.79
CA PRO A 163 -8.00 2.72 -11.06
C PRO A 163 -8.54 3.97 -10.37
N PHE A 164 -7.68 4.92 -9.98
CA PHE A 164 -8.10 6.17 -9.36
C PHE A 164 -8.87 7.10 -10.32
N ASN A 165 -8.76 6.90 -11.64
CA ASN A 165 -9.59 7.66 -12.58
C ASN A 165 -11.08 7.33 -12.42
N VAL A 166 -11.40 6.10 -12.01
CA VAL A 166 -12.78 5.70 -11.70
C VAL A 166 -13.10 5.97 -10.24
N LEU A 167 -12.19 5.62 -9.31
CA LEU A 167 -12.46 5.70 -7.87
C LEU A 167 -12.49 7.15 -7.34
N LEU A 168 -11.55 7.98 -7.78
CA LEU A 168 -11.36 9.35 -7.29
C LEU A 168 -11.74 10.41 -8.33
N GLY A 169 -12.10 10.00 -9.56
CA GLY A 169 -12.31 10.94 -10.66
C GLY A 169 -11.03 11.66 -11.09
N SER A 170 -9.86 11.07 -10.80
CA SER A 170 -8.57 11.63 -11.19
C SER A 170 -8.34 11.58 -12.72
N ASN A 171 -7.28 12.23 -13.18
CA ASN A 171 -6.80 12.14 -14.57
C ASN A 171 -5.35 11.65 -14.60
N ARG A 172 -5.14 10.39 -14.21
CA ARG A 172 -3.84 9.72 -14.16
C ARG A 172 -3.56 8.94 -15.46
N PRO A 173 -2.29 8.85 -15.89
CA PRO A 173 -1.92 8.06 -17.06
C PRO A 173 -2.19 6.57 -16.83
N ASN A 174 -2.32 5.81 -17.92
CA ASN A 174 -2.44 4.35 -17.83
C ASN A 174 -1.15 3.72 -17.29
N LEU A 175 -1.31 2.61 -16.57
CA LEU A 175 -0.23 1.75 -16.11
C LEU A 175 0.08 0.74 -17.22
N ASN A 176 1.33 0.66 -17.64
CA ASN A 176 1.76 -0.06 -18.83
C ASN A 176 2.39 -1.42 -18.51
N ASN A 177 2.89 -1.57 -17.29
CA ASN A 177 3.67 -2.71 -16.88
C ASN A 177 3.52 -2.96 -15.37
N LYS A 178 3.97 -4.13 -14.93
CA LYS A 178 3.91 -4.50 -13.52
C LYS A 178 4.80 -3.62 -12.64
N ALA A 179 5.86 -3.00 -13.18
CA ALA A 179 6.75 -2.17 -12.39
C ALA A 179 6.03 -0.91 -11.94
N GLU A 180 5.28 -0.27 -12.85
CA GLU A 180 4.40 0.85 -12.53
C GLU A 180 3.28 0.43 -11.56
N TRP A 181 2.74 -0.78 -11.68
CA TRP A 181 1.74 -1.29 -10.72
C TRP A 181 2.31 -1.60 -9.34
N ARG A 182 3.54 -2.13 -9.26
CA ARG A 182 4.22 -2.46 -8.01
C ARG A 182 4.88 -1.25 -7.36
N ASP A 183 5.01 -0.14 -8.07
CA ASP A 183 5.48 1.12 -7.53
C ASP A 183 4.39 1.78 -6.67
N TRP A 184 4.68 1.94 -5.37
CA TRP A 184 3.73 2.53 -4.42
C TRP A 184 3.45 4.00 -4.70
N GLU A 185 4.36 4.73 -5.37
CA GLU A 185 4.20 6.15 -5.69
C GLU A 185 3.00 6.37 -6.63
N ASN A 186 2.71 5.41 -7.50
CA ASN A 186 1.51 5.45 -8.36
C ASN A 186 0.21 5.31 -7.56
N TRP A 187 0.27 4.82 -6.31
CA TRP A 187 -0.90 4.62 -5.45
C TRP A 187 -1.05 5.68 -4.36
N VAL A 188 -0.27 6.76 -4.44
CA VAL A 188 -0.38 7.90 -3.51
C VAL A 188 -1.63 8.70 -3.80
N LEU A 189 -2.33 9.15 -2.77
CA LEU A 189 -3.47 10.08 -2.82
C LEU A 189 -3.31 11.13 -1.70
N THR A 190 -4.08 12.20 -1.77
CA THR A 190 -4.16 13.16 -0.66
C THR A 190 -4.85 12.51 0.54
N ILE A 191 -4.56 13.01 1.74
CA ILE A 191 -5.21 12.50 2.95
C ILE A 191 -6.70 12.86 2.91
N ASP A 192 -7.05 14.06 2.42
CA ASP A 192 -8.45 14.48 2.18
C ASP A 192 -9.23 13.48 1.28
N GLU A 193 -8.60 12.99 0.20
CA GLU A 193 -9.21 11.97 -0.68
C GLU A 193 -9.45 10.66 0.09
N LEU A 194 -8.50 10.24 0.94
CA LEU A 194 -8.64 9.03 1.73
C LEU A 194 -9.70 9.19 2.84
N GLU A 195 -9.79 10.33 3.50
CA GLU A 195 -10.84 10.66 4.47
C GLU A 195 -12.22 10.63 3.84
N THR A 196 -12.33 11.18 2.63
CA THR A 196 -13.58 11.14 1.85
C THR A 196 -14.02 9.71 1.56
N LEU A 197 -13.07 8.82 1.23
CA LEU A 197 -13.37 7.40 1.00
C LEU A 197 -13.73 6.66 2.29
N THR A 198 -13.01 6.92 3.38
CA THR A 198 -13.08 6.10 4.61
C THR A 198 -14.02 6.66 5.68
N ASN A 199 -14.45 7.92 5.53
CA ASN A 199 -15.17 8.70 6.54
C ASN A 199 -14.43 8.73 7.89
N LEU A 200 -13.10 8.83 7.82
CA LEU A 200 -12.19 9.03 8.96
C LEU A 200 -11.68 10.48 8.97
N ASP A 201 -11.17 10.91 10.12
CA ASP A 201 -10.47 12.17 10.35
C ASP A 201 -9.08 11.80 10.88
N PHE A 202 -8.08 11.82 9.99
CA PHE A 202 -6.69 11.59 10.32
C PHE A 202 -6.12 12.85 10.95
N PHE A 203 -5.03 12.71 11.71
CA PHE A 203 -4.34 13.87 12.28
C PHE A 203 -5.20 14.86 13.09
N SER A 204 -6.35 14.42 13.62
CA SER A 204 -7.33 15.23 14.37
C SER A 204 -6.79 15.97 15.62
N HIS A 205 -5.54 15.73 16.02
CA HIS A 205 -4.84 16.43 17.10
C HIS A 205 -3.95 17.58 16.60
N ILE A 206 -3.74 17.69 15.29
CA ILE A 206 -3.00 18.76 14.63
C ILE A 206 -3.95 19.95 14.43
N PRO A 207 -3.54 21.20 14.70
CA PRO A 207 -4.39 22.37 14.48
C PRO A 207 -4.89 22.48 13.04
N GLU A 208 -6.16 22.84 12.83
CA GLU A 208 -6.79 22.90 11.49
C GLU A 208 -6.02 23.76 10.47
N ASN A 209 -5.35 24.82 10.92
CA ASN A 209 -4.57 25.70 10.05
C ASN A 209 -3.28 25.05 9.52
N ILE A 210 -2.85 23.94 10.12
CA ILE A 210 -1.74 23.09 9.67
C ILE A 210 -2.29 21.84 8.98
N GLN A 211 -3.32 21.21 9.57
CA GLN A 211 -3.95 20.00 9.08
C GLN A 211 -4.45 20.16 7.64
N LYS A 212 -5.29 21.16 7.36
CA LYS A 212 -5.89 21.37 6.02
C LYS A 212 -4.86 21.48 4.87
N PRO A 213 -3.83 22.34 4.95
CA PRO A 213 -2.82 22.40 3.89
C PRO A 213 -1.94 21.14 3.83
N LEU A 214 -1.70 20.47 4.96
CA LEU A 214 -0.94 19.22 5.00
C LEU A 214 -1.69 18.08 4.29
N GLU A 215 -2.99 17.95 4.54
CA GLU A 215 -3.81 16.82 4.06
C GLU A 215 -4.28 16.96 2.61
N SER A 216 -4.40 18.21 2.13
CA SER A 216 -4.83 18.53 0.76
C SER A 216 -3.72 18.41 -0.29
N THR A 217 -2.49 18.06 0.11
CA THR A 217 -1.35 17.97 -0.81
C THR A 217 -0.68 16.60 -0.77
N ILE A 218 -0.10 16.21 -1.91
CA ILE A 218 0.77 15.04 -1.99
C ILE A 218 2.19 15.50 -1.68
N SER A 219 2.78 14.95 -0.62
CA SER A 219 4.19 15.18 -0.30
C SER A 219 5.09 14.56 -1.36
N SER A 220 6.16 15.26 -1.74
CA SER A 220 7.23 14.67 -2.56
C SER A 220 8.00 13.63 -1.75
N VAL A 221 8.33 12.50 -2.37
CA VAL A 221 9.20 11.47 -1.77
C VAL A 221 10.57 12.07 -1.43
N ILE A 222 11.10 11.72 -0.26
CA ILE A 222 12.34 12.28 0.32
C ILE A 222 13.54 11.36 0.13
#